data_AF-A0A2A6BTQ7-F1
#
_entry.id   AF-A0A2A6BTQ7-F1
#
_cell.length_a   1.000
_cell.length_b   1.000
_cell.length_c   1.000
_cell.angle_alpha   90.00
_cell.angle_beta   90.00
_cell.angle_gamma   90.00
#
_symmetry.space_group_name_H-M   'P 1'
#
loop_
_entity.id
_entity.type
_entity.pdbx_description
1 polymer ?
#
loop_
_entity_poly.entity_id
_entity_poly.type
_entity_poly.pdbx_seq_one_letter_code
_entity_poly.pdbx_strand_id
1 'polypeptide(L)'
;MVYFNRNDPRYRSCCYGTHVTTLSRIFTVLLLLCYYIPALTIEIIRQNYYHLLGIPIVLLGVYGVFYESRTPIFVHIVMGTTMTVVWMLSFQAEVAPLENYPDIVGLALPTAVCICLILAGFQFVIYMTFWNLAKFIKDRESSEVVKYRSHDV
;
A
#
# COMPACT_ATOMS: atom_id res chain seq x y z
N MET A 1 14.21 -20.38 24.33
CA MET A 1 12.87 -20.34 23.70
C MET A 1 12.44 -18.87 23.65
N VAL A 2 12.29 -18.28 22.47
CA VAL A 2 11.88 -16.86 22.36
C VAL A 2 10.35 -16.83 22.38
N TYR A 3 9.77 -16.32 23.45
CA TYR A 3 8.32 -16.18 23.58
C TYR A 3 7.83 -15.03 22.69
N PHE A 4 6.85 -15.29 21.82
CA PHE A 4 6.24 -14.23 21.02
C PHE A 4 5.39 -13.32 21.91
N ASN A 5 5.79 -12.06 22.02
CA ASN A 5 5.01 -11.03 22.70
C ASN A 5 4.23 -10.21 21.67
N ARG A 6 2.90 -10.39 21.63
CA ARG A 6 2.01 -9.60 20.76
C ARG A 6 2.09 -8.10 21.04
N ASN A 7 2.36 -7.71 22.28
CA ASN A 7 2.37 -6.32 22.73
C ASN A 7 3.75 -5.67 22.65
N ASP A 8 4.73 -6.33 22.01
CA ASP A 8 6.08 -5.81 21.86
C ASP A 8 6.06 -4.40 21.23
N PRO A 9 6.75 -3.42 21.82
CA PRO A 9 6.77 -2.04 21.33
C PRO A 9 7.23 -1.92 19.87
N ARG A 10 7.98 -2.89 19.33
CA ARG A 10 8.38 -2.90 17.90
C ARG A 10 7.20 -3.03 16.92
N TYR A 11 6.03 -3.46 17.38
CA TYR A 11 4.81 -3.56 16.57
C TYR A 11 3.86 -2.39 16.77
N ARG A 12 4.33 -1.31 17.39
CA ARG A 12 3.54 -0.09 17.63
C ARG A 12 4.09 1.06 16.80
N SER A 13 3.20 1.92 16.32
CA SER A 13 3.59 3.14 15.62
C SER A 13 4.29 4.12 16.56
N CYS A 14 5.30 4.84 16.05
CA CYS A 14 6.05 5.84 16.81
C CYS A 14 5.17 6.98 17.39
N CYS A 15 4.14 7.42 16.66
CA CYS A 15 3.41 8.64 17.01
C CYS A 15 2.19 8.41 17.92
N TYR A 16 1.48 7.30 17.76
CA TYR A 16 0.19 7.06 18.45
C TYR A 16 0.17 5.78 19.29
N GLY A 17 1.29 5.05 19.36
CA GLY A 17 1.37 3.76 20.06
C GLY A 17 0.41 2.69 19.52
N THR A 18 -0.23 2.94 18.37
CA THR A 18 -1.23 2.06 17.77
C THR A 18 -0.56 0.78 17.26
N HIS A 19 -1.17 -0.37 17.56
CA HIS A 19 -0.67 -1.65 17.09
C HIS A 19 -0.75 -1.76 15.56
N VAL A 20 0.25 -2.41 14.96
CA VAL A 20 0.43 -2.49 13.50
C VAL A 20 -0.79 -3.07 12.78
N THR A 21 -1.51 -4.03 13.37
CA THR A 21 -2.73 -4.61 12.80
C THR A 21 -3.86 -3.58 12.69
N THR A 22 -4.10 -2.81 13.76
CA THR A 22 -5.12 -1.75 13.78
C THR A 22 -4.78 -0.66 12.79
N LEU A 23 -3.53 -0.21 12.79
CA LEU A 23 -3.06 0.82 11.88
C LEU A 23 -3.19 0.38 10.40
N SER A 24 -2.81 -0.86 10.09
CA SER A 24 -2.94 -1.42 8.74
C SER A 24 -4.38 -1.47 8.27
N ARG A 25 -5.33 -1.83 9.15
CA ARG A 25 -6.77 -1.83 8.82
C ARG A 25 -7.27 -0.41 8.51
N ILE A 26 -6.90 0.57 9.33
CA ILE A 26 -7.24 1.98 9.09
C ILE A 26 -6.67 2.45 7.75
N PHE A 27 -5.40 2.20 7.48
CA PHE A 27 -4.79 2.57 6.20
C PHE A 27 -5.40 1.84 5.01
N THR A 28 -5.83 0.59 5.16
CA THR A 28 -6.54 -0.13 4.10
C THR A 28 -7.87 0.55 3.76
N VAL A 29 -8.64 0.96 4.78
CA VAL A 29 -9.91 1.68 4.58
C VAL A 29 -9.67 3.05 3.94
N LEU A 30 -8.67 3.80 4.41
CA LEU A 30 -8.32 5.10 3.82
C LEU A 30 -7.85 4.96 2.36
N LEU A 31 -7.02 3.97 2.06
CA LEU A 31 -6.55 3.67 0.71
C LEU A 31 -7.72 3.30 -0.21
N LEU A 32 -8.70 2.54 0.27
CA LEU A 32 -9.93 2.23 -0.48
C LEU A 32 -10.76 3.49 -0.77
N LEU A 33 -11.13 4.23 0.28
CA LEU A 33 -12.09 5.34 0.20
C LEU A 33 -11.50 6.60 -0.44
N CYS A 34 -10.26 6.94 -0.11
CA CYS A 34 -9.66 8.20 -0.53
C CYS A 34 -8.85 8.08 -1.82
N TYR A 35 -8.42 6.88 -2.20
CA TYR A 35 -7.56 6.68 -3.37
C TYR A 35 -8.22 5.81 -4.44
N TYR A 36 -8.56 4.55 -4.13
CA TYR A 36 -9.02 3.62 -5.15
C TYR A 36 -10.42 3.94 -5.71
N ILE A 37 -11.40 4.24 -4.87
CA ILE A 37 -12.76 4.54 -5.33
C ILE A 37 -12.79 5.81 -6.21
N PRO A 38 -12.18 6.94 -5.80
CA PRO A 38 -12.12 8.13 -6.64
C PRO A 38 -11.37 7.88 -7.95
N ALA A 39 -10.21 7.20 -7.90
CA ALA A 39 -9.43 6.89 -9.11
C ALA A 39 -10.23 6.02 -10.09
N LEU A 40 -10.87 4.95 -9.60
CA LEU A 40 -11.73 4.09 -10.42
C LEU A 40 -12.87 4.89 -11.07
N THR A 41 -13.50 5.80 -10.31
CA THR A 41 -14.61 6.62 -10.80
C THR A 41 -14.16 7.56 -11.94
N ILE A 42 -13.03 8.24 -11.78
CA ILE A 42 -12.46 9.14 -12.80
C ILE A 42 -12.13 8.37 -14.08
N GLU A 43 -11.56 7.18 -13.94
CA GLU A 43 -11.05 6.42 -15.09
C GLU A 43 -12.17 5.72 -15.87
N ILE A 44 -13.25 5.31 -15.19
CA ILE A 44 -14.49 4.89 -15.87
C ILE A 44 -15.05 6.03 -16.73
N ILE A 45 -15.06 7.27 -16.21
CA ILE A 45 -15.52 8.44 -16.98
C ILE A 45 -14.62 8.69 -18.20
N ARG A 46 -13.31 8.47 -18.07
CA ARG A 46 -12.33 8.58 -19.16
C ARG A 46 -12.33 7.40 -20.14
N GLN A 47 -13.18 6.39 -19.93
CA GLN A 47 -13.21 5.14 -20.70
C GLN A 47 -11.87 4.38 -20.69
N ASN A 48 -11.09 4.55 -19.62
CA ASN A 48 -9.80 3.90 -19.45
C ASN A 48 -9.93 2.69 -18.53
N TYR A 49 -9.92 1.49 -19.12
CA TYR A 49 -10.16 0.25 -18.40
C TYR A 49 -8.93 -0.36 -17.74
N TYR A 50 -7.72 0.21 -17.90
CA TYR A 50 -6.51 -0.33 -17.27
C TYR A 50 -6.60 -0.38 -15.73
N HIS A 51 -7.39 0.52 -15.12
CA HIS A 51 -7.60 0.57 -13.68
C HIS A 51 -8.39 -0.63 -13.13
N LEU A 52 -9.08 -1.40 -13.97
CA LEU A 52 -9.74 -2.65 -13.56
C LEU A 52 -8.73 -3.69 -13.10
N LEU A 53 -7.49 -3.66 -13.60
CA LEU A 53 -6.40 -4.52 -13.11
C LEU A 53 -6.02 -4.20 -11.65
N GLY A 54 -6.32 -2.99 -11.17
CA GLY A 54 -6.11 -2.59 -9.78
C GLY A 54 -7.07 -3.28 -8.80
N ILE A 55 -8.26 -3.69 -9.24
CA ILE A 55 -9.27 -4.33 -8.38
C ILE A 55 -8.74 -5.61 -7.70
N PRO A 56 -8.22 -6.63 -8.42
CA PRO A 56 -7.69 -7.83 -7.78
C PRO A 56 -6.49 -7.52 -6.86
N ILE A 57 -5.65 -6.54 -7.21
CA ILE A 57 -4.52 -6.12 -6.37
C ILE A 57 -5.04 -5.58 -5.03
N VAL A 58 -6.05 -4.73 -5.06
CA VAL A 58 -6.69 -4.18 -3.85
C VAL A 58 -7.33 -5.27 -3.01
N LEU A 59 -8.09 -6.18 -3.64
CA LEU A 59 -8.75 -7.28 -2.94
C LEU A 59 -7.74 -8.19 -2.23
N LEU A 60 -6.58 -8.45 -2.84
CA LEU A 60 -5.48 -9.16 -2.18
C LEU A 60 -4.95 -8.40 -0.96
N GLY A 61 -4.79 -7.08 -1.06
CA GLY A 61 -4.36 -6.24 0.06
C GLY A 61 -5.35 -6.28 1.22
N VAL A 62 -6.64 -6.09 0.92
CA VAL A 62 -7.74 -6.20 1.90
C VAL A 62 -7.74 -7.58 2.54
N TYR A 63 -7.74 -8.64 1.74
CA TYR A 63 -7.70 -10.01 2.24
C TYR A 63 -6.50 -10.22 3.17
N GLY A 64 -5.30 -9.84 2.74
CA GLY A 64 -4.08 -10.00 3.51
C GLY A 64 -4.09 -9.25 4.85
N VAL A 65 -4.61 -8.03 4.88
CA VAL A 65 -4.68 -7.22 6.12
C VAL A 65 -5.73 -7.75 7.09
N PHE A 66 -6.92 -8.13 6.61
CA PHE A 66 -8.01 -8.58 7.48
C PHE A 66 -7.84 -10.03 7.96
N TYR A 67 -7.35 -10.92 7.10
CA TYR A 67 -7.03 -12.31 7.46
C TYR A 67 -5.62 -12.47 8.05
N GLU A 68 -4.86 -11.38 8.20
CA GLU A 68 -3.48 -11.39 8.70
C GLU A 68 -2.61 -12.42 7.97
N SER A 69 -2.74 -12.48 6.64
CA SER A 69 -2.02 -13.41 5.78
C SER A 69 -0.85 -12.71 5.09
N ARG A 70 0.37 -13.25 5.26
CA ARG A 70 1.60 -12.60 4.82
C ARG A 70 1.78 -12.54 3.30
N THR A 71 1.56 -13.66 2.61
CA THR A 71 1.73 -13.77 1.16
C THR A 71 0.90 -12.74 0.37
N PRO A 72 -0.42 -12.61 0.59
CA PRO A 72 -1.23 -11.63 -0.13
C PRO A 72 -0.83 -10.18 0.18
N ILE A 73 -0.40 -9.87 1.40
CA ILE A 73 0.18 -8.54 1.71
C ILE A 73 1.42 -8.27 0.87
N PHE A 74 2.34 -9.24 0.78
CA PHE A 74 3.57 -9.08 0.02
C PHE A 74 3.29 -8.91 -1.48
N VAL A 75 2.39 -9.73 -2.04
CA VAL A 75 1.96 -9.62 -3.43
C VAL A 75 1.31 -8.25 -3.69
N HIS A 76 0.46 -7.78 -2.78
CA HIS A 76 -0.17 -6.46 -2.87
C HIS A 76 0.87 -5.32 -2.88
N ILE A 77 1.88 -5.37 -2.01
CA ILE A 77 2.95 -4.35 -1.98
C ILE A 77 3.71 -4.36 -3.31
N VAL A 78 4.18 -5.52 -3.78
CA VAL A 78 4.97 -5.62 -5.01
C VAL A 78 4.16 -5.14 -6.22
N MET A 79 2.97 -5.70 -6.43
CA MET A 79 2.12 -5.33 -7.56
C MET A 79 1.69 -3.86 -7.50
N GLY A 80 1.34 -3.36 -6.31
CA GLY A 80 0.97 -1.97 -6.09
C GLY A 80 2.11 -1.00 -6.37
N THR A 81 3.34 -1.31 -5.93
CA THR A 81 4.53 -0.52 -6.28
C THR A 81 4.78 -0.53 -7.78
N THR A 82 4.71 -1.68 -8.45
CA THR A 82 4.86 -1.77 -9.91
C THR A 82 3.82 -0.92 -10.63
N MET A 83 2.55 -1.00 -10.21
CA MET A 83 1.47 -0.23 -10.80
C MET A 83 1.67 1.29 -10.63
N THR A 84 2.14 1.74 -9.45
CA THR A 84 2.48 3.15 -9.23
C THR A 84 3.62 3.62 -10.13
N VAL A 85 4.68 2.81 -10.31
CA VAL A 85 5.79 3.16 -11.20
C VAL A 85 5.29 3.28 -12.64
N VAL A 86 4.48 2.32 -13.11
CA VAL A 86 3.89 2.39 -14.46
C VAL A 86 3.03 3.64 -14.60
N TRP A 87 2.20 3.98 -13.61
CA TRP A 87 1.36 5.18 -13.64
C TRP A 87 2.19 6.47 -13.72
N MET A 88 3.29 6.57 -12.96
CA MET A 88 4.20 7.72 -13.02
C MET A 88 4.87 7.87 -14.40
N LEU A 89 5.25 6.74 -15.03
CA LEU A 89 5.82 6.76 -16.38
C LEU A 89 4.77 7.17 -17.42
N SER A 90 3.55 6.65 -17.31
CA SER A 90 2.44 7.03 -18.20
C SER A 90 2.06 8.51 -18.07
N PHE A 91 2.14 9.06 -16.86
CA PHE A 91 1.87 10.48 -16.62
C PHE A 91 2.79 11.40 -17.44
N GLN A 92 4.05 11.02 -17.65
CA GLN A 92 4.96 11.80 -18.50
C GLN A 92 4.49 11.85 -19.95
N ALA A 93 3.91 10.76 -20.46
CA ALA A 93 3.37 10.69 -21.81
C ALA A 93 2.12 11.57 -21.97
N GLU A 94 1.31 11.71 -20.93
CA GLU A 94 0.13 12.61 -20.93
C GLU A 94 0.51 14.09 -20.86
N VAL A 95 1.65 14.42 -20.25
CA VAL A 95 2.11 15.81 -20.13
C VAL A 95 2.92 16.28 -21.34
N ALA A 96 3.58 15.37 -22.07
CA ALA A 96 4.40 15.73 -23.25
C ALA A 96 3.67 16.62 -24.29
N PRO A 97 2.38 16.39 -24.63
CA PRO A 97 1.65 17.24 -25.58
C PRO A 97 1.46 18.69 -25.12
N LEU A 98 1.55 18.96 -23.81
CA LEU A 98 1.34 20.29 -23.23
C LEU A 98 2.53 21.23 -23.48
N GLU A 99 3.70 20.72 -23.91
CA GLU A 99 4.90 21.52 -24.19
C GLU A 99 4.66 22.69 -25.16
N ASN A 100 3.66 22.57 -26.04
CA ASN A 100 3.26 23.62 -26.98
C ASN A 100 2.50 24.80 -26.33
N TYR A 101 2.17 24.73 -25.03
CA TYR A 101 1.37 25.73 -24.30
C TYR A 101 2.14 26.26 -23.07
N PRO A 102 3.14 27.14 -23.27
CA PRO A 102 4.08 27.54 -22.23
C PRO A 102 3.41 28.19 -21.00
N ASP A 103 2.32 28.94 -21.21
CA ASP A 103 1.56 29.58 -20.12
C ASP A 103 0.88 28.57 -19.19
N ILE A 104 0.48 27.42 -19.72
CA ILE A 104 -0.16 26.34 -18.96
C ILE A 104 0.93 25.48 -18.28
N VAL A 105 2.03 25.21 -18.99
CA VAL A 105 3.14 24.38 -18.51
C VAL A 105 3.85 25.00 -17.30
N GLY A 106 4.02 26.33 -17.29
CA GLY A 106 4.78 27.03 -16.25
C GLY A 106 4.26 26.83 -14.83
N LEU A 107 2.95 26.58 -14.66
CA LEU A 107 2.33 26.30 -13.36
C LEU A 107 1.83 24.86 -13.22
N ALA A 108 1.20 24.30 -14.26
CA ALA A 108 0.54 23.00 -14.15
C ALA A 108 1.52 21.84 -13.92
N LEU A 109 2.69 21.86 -14.59
CA LEU A 109 3.66 20.78 -14.50
C LEU A 109 4.32 20.72 -13.10
N PRO A 110 4.84 21.81 -12.53
CA PRO A 110 5.34 21.80 -11.15
C PRO A 110 4.29 21.35 -10.14
N THR A 111 3.04 21.83 -10.28
CA THR A 111 1.94 21.43 -9.37
C THR A 111 1.66 19.94 -9.47
N ALA A 112 1.60 19.37 -10.68
CA ALA A 112 1.33 17.94 -10.85
C ALA A 112 2.48 17.07 -10.31
N VAL A 113 3.74 17.45 -10.53
CA VAL A 113 4.90 16.77 -9.96
C VAL A 113 4.86 16.80 -8.43
N CYS A 114 4.56 17.95 -7.82
CA CYS A 114 4.40 18.07 -6.37
C CYS A 114 3.30 17.14 -5.85
N ILE A 115 2.14 17.09 -6.50
CA ILE A 115 1.05 16.18 -6.12
C ILE A 115 1.49 14.72 -6.22
N CYS A 116 2.16 14.33 -7.32
CA CYS A 116 2.67 12.97 -7.49
C CYS A 116 3.66 12.57 -6.38
N LEU A 117 4.58 13.45 -6.00
CA LEU A 117 5.54 13.20 -4.93
C LEU A 117 4.85 13.05 -3.56
N ILE A 118 3.84 13.88 -3.27
CA ILE A 118 3.06 13.78 -2.03
C ILE A 118 2.33 12.44 -1.97
N LEU A 119 1.67 12.04 -3.06
CA LEU A 119 0.97 10.76 -3.15
C LEU A 119 1.93 9.57 -3.01
N ALA A 120 3.09 9.63 -3.66
CA ALA A 120 4.14 8.61 -3.55
C ALA A 120 4.66 8.47 -2.13
N GLY A 121 4.92 9.59 -1.46
CA GLY A 121 5.36 9.61 -0.06
C GLY A 121 4.30 9.02 0.88
N PHE A 122 3.02 9.35 0.67
CA PHE A 122 1.92 8.79 1.44
C PHE A 122 1.80 7.27 1.23
N GLN A 123 1.88 6.80 -0.02
CA GLN A 123 1.82 5.38 -0.36
C GLN A 123 3.00 4.62 0.26
N PHE A 124 4.21 5.20 0.26
CA PHE A 124 5.38 4.62 0.91
C PHE A 124 5.16 4.37 2.42
N VAL A 125 4.57 5.34 3.13
CA VAL A 125 4.23 5.20 4.57
C VAL A 125 3.23 4.07 4.80
N ILE A 126 2.24 3.91 3.93
CA ILE A 126 1.27 2.81 4.01
C ILE A 126 1.96 1.46 3.79
N TYR A 127 2.81 1.34 2.77
CA TYR A 127 3.52 0.10 2.48
C TYR A 127 4.54 -0.28 3.53
N MET A 128 5.21 0.69 4.15
CA MET A 128 6.04 0.44 5.33
C MET A 128 5.22 -0.14 6.49
N THR A 129 3.98 0.33 6.67
CA THR A 129 3.08 -0.21 7.69
C THR A 129 2.67 -1.65 7.38
N PHE A 130 2.33 -1.95 6.13
CA PHE A 130 2.01 -3.30 5.68
C PHE A 130 3.20 -4.25 5.76
N TRP A 131 4.41 -3.74 5.50
CA TRP A 131 5.64 -4.50 5.69
C TRP A 131 5.86 -4.87 7.16
N ASN A 132 5.61 -3.94 8.07
CA ASN A 132 5.66 -4.22 9.51
C ASN A 132 4.59 -5.23 9.94
N LEU A 133 3.39 -5.18 9.34
CA LEU A 133 2.36 -6.21 9.56
C LEU A 133 2.84 -7.59 9.07
N ALA A 134 3.46 -7.65 7.89
CA ALA A 134 4.01 -8.90 7.36
C ALA A 134 5.11 -9.50 8.26
N LYS A 135 5.96 -8.65 8.84
CA LYS A 135 6.95 -9.07 9.86
C LYS A 135 6.28 -9.59 11.13
N PHE A 136 5.28 -8.88 11.64
CA PHE A 136 4.50 -9.33 12.80
C PHE A 136 3.89 -10.72 12.58
N ILE A 137 3.27 -10.95 11.41
CA ILE A 137 2.68 -12.24 11.06
C ILE A 137 3.75 -13.34 11.02
N LYS A 138 4.89 -13.08 10.37
CA LYS A 138 6.01 -14.04 10.30
C LYS A 138 6.51 -14.44 11.70
N ASP A 139 6.68 -13.46 12.58
CA ASP A 139 7.19 -13.70 13.93
C ASP A 139 6.18 -14.51 14.77
N ARG A 140 4.87 -14.27 14.60
CA ARG A 140 3.81 -15.09 15.19
C ARG A 140 3.89 -16.53 14.71
N GLU A 141 3.85 -16.75 13.40
CA GLU A 141 3.90 -18.09 12.79
C GLU A 141 5.14 -18.87 13.23
N SER A 142 6.30 -18.21 13.25
CA SER A 142 7.57 -18.83 13.65
C SER A 142 7.53 -19.32 15.11
N SER A 143 6.84 -18.59 16.00
CA SER A 143 6.70 -18.98 17.40
C SER A 143 5.75 -20.16 17.61
N GLU A 144 4.69 -20.26 16.80
CA GLU A 144 3.71 -21.35 16.86
C GLU A 144 4.35 -22.68 16.41
N VAL A 145 5.17 -22.64 15.35
CA VAL A 145 5.92 -23.82 14.87
C VAL A 145 6.89 -24.35 15.93
N VAL A 146 7.57 -23.47 16.66
CA VAL A 146 8.49 -23.86 17.74
C VAL A 146 7.74 -24.51 18.90
N LYS A 147 6.57 -23.97 19.28
CA LYS A 147 5.74 -24.53 20.35
C LYS A 147 5.25 -25.94 20.04
N TYR A 148 4.85 -26.19 18.79
CA TYR A 148 4.41 -27.51 18.35
C TYR A 148 5.53 -28.55 18.47
N ARG A 149 6.73 -28.24 17.96
CA ARG A 149 7.89 -29.16 18.04
C ARG A 149 8.34 -29.50 19.46
N SER A 150 8.10 -28.62 20.44
CA SER A 150 8.44 -28.91 21.84
C SER A 150 7.47 -29.86 22.55
N HIS A 151 6.32 -30.19 21.94
CA HIS A 151 5.39 -31.18 22.48
C HIS A 151 5.63 -32.60 21.95
N ASP A 152 6.39 -32.75 20.86
CA ASP A 152 6.66 -34.04 20.22
C ASP A 152 7.95 -34.73 20.73
N VAL A 153 8.66 -34.12 21.68
CA VAL A 153 9.92 -34.61 22.29
C VAL A 153 9.69 -34.87 23.77
#